data_AF-A0A850MT70-F1
#
_entry.id   AF-A0A850MT70-F1
#
_cell.length_a   1.000
_cell.length_b   1.000
_cell.length_c   1.000
_cell.angle_alpha   90.00
_cell.angle_beta   90.00
_cell.angle_gamma   90.00
#
_symmetry.space_group_name_H-M   'P 1'
#
loop_
_entity.id
_entity.type
_entity.pdbx_description
1 polymer ?
#
loop_
_entity_poly.entity_id
_entity_poly.type
_entity_poly.pdbx_seq_one_letter_code
_entity_poly.pdbx_strand_id
1 'polypeptide(L)'
;MGTIKIKIHQDLHLAQMLTIQSNDKVSFKVIDFEGDPLLSINEKFQKDPIFRDLAGIYSAFHYIKFNALQQYFGNQPNIGIEKYREIYLKFAPSSTPSIKNTNAHEQQLISFTKQWEAFCRNTFLESYILNLKDHQLTFNLDLTSKYYFQGLLTLFRVERLIKEVYYESLFRKANVIIPIIGLFELD
;
A
#
# COMPACT_ATOMS: atom_id res chain seq x y z
N MET A 1 -0.35 -22.26 3.07
CA MET A 1 0.54 -22.05 1.92
C MET A 1 1.98 -22.11 2.42
N GLY A 2 2.85 -22.88 1.77
CA GLY A 2 4.23 -23.19 2.21
C GLY A 2 5.22 -22.03 2.11
N THR A 3 4.79 -20.82 2.45
CA THR A 3 5.65 -19.62 2.48
C THR A 3 6.45 -19.59 3.78
N ILE A 4 7.70 -19.13 3.73
CA ILE A 4 8.51 -18.97 4.94
C ILE A 4 7.86 -17.94 5.85
N LYS A 5 7.77 -18.31 7.13
CA LYS A 5 7.24 -17.47 8.19
C LYS A 5 8.38 -17.04 9.10
N ILE A 6 8.43 -15.75 9.39
CA ILE A 6 9.36 -15.16 10.35
C ILE A 6 8.59 -14.32 11.36
N LYS A 7 9.29 -13.80 12.37
CA LYS A 7 8.77 -12.72 13.18
C LYS A 7 8.74 -11.45 12.31
N ILE A 8 7.55 -10.90 12.10
CA ILE A 8 7.33 -9.68 11.32
C ILE A 8 6.77 -8.59 12.24
N HIS A 9 6.64 -7.38 11.73
CA HIS A 9 6.07 -6.23 12.44
C HIS A 9 4.55 -6.32 12.59
N GLN A 10 3.84 -6.97 11.65
CA GLN A 10 2.39 -7.17 11.59
C GLN A 10 1.54 -5.91 11.35
N ASP A 11 2.07 -4.73 11.59
CA ASP A 11 1.43 -3.45 11.26
C ASP A 11 2.35 -2.46 10.53
N LEU A 12 3.33 -2.97 9.77
CA LEU A 12 4.34 -2.13 9.12
C LEU A 12 3.72 -1.12 8.13
N HIS A 13 3.99 0.16 8.34
CA HIS A 13 3.70 1.24 7.38
C HIS A 13 4.72 2.37 7.48
N LEU A 14 4.72 3.30 6.51
CA LEU A 14 5.75 4.35 6.43
C LEU A 14 5.87 5.24 7.67
N ALA A 15 4.79 5.46 8.44
CA ALA A 15 4.89 6.25 9.68
C ALA A 15 5.67 5.56 10.81
N GLN A 16 5.97 4.26 10.69
CA GLN A 16 6.84 3.51 11.59
C GLN A 16 8.29 3.43 11.09
N MET A 17 8.62 4.15 10.01
CA MET A 17 9.97 4.21 9.46
C MET A 17 10.54 5.61 9.68
N LEU A 18 11.55 5.70 10.54
CA LEU A 18 12.30 6.92 10.80
C LEU A 18 13.53 6.99 9.90
N THR A 19 13.69 8.12 9.21
CA THR A 19 14.88 8.41 8.42
C THR A 19 15.96 9.02 9.31
N ILE A 20 17.14 8.41 9.35
CA ILE A 20 18.34 8.94 10.00
C ILE A 20 19.33 9.32 8.90
N GLN A 21 19.68 10.60 8.84
CA GLN A 21 20.66 11.13 7.92
C GLN A 21 21.93 11.53 8.69
N SER A 22 23.07 10.97 8.30
CA SER A 22 24.38 11.30 8.88
C SER A 22 25.46 11.20 7.81
N ASN A 23 26.26 12.25 7.63
CA ASN A 23 27.40 12.30 6.70
C ASN A 23 27.06 11.70 5.31
N ASP A 24 26.02 12.23 4.68
CA ASP A 24 25.49 11.81 3.37
C ASP A 24 24.96 10.37 3.28
N LYS A 25 24.93 9.63 4.39
CA LYS A 25 24.28 8.34 4.48
C LYS A 25 22.87 8.50 5.01
N VAL A 26 21.92 7.94 4.27
CA VAL A 26 20.52 7.81 4.68
C VAL A 26 20.31 6.37 5.15
N SER A 27 19.79 6.21 6.36
CA SER A 27 19.40 4.92 6.92
C SER A 27 18.00 4.99 7.50
N PHE A 28 17.32 3.85 7.56
CA PHE A 28 15.99 3.75 8.14
C PHE A 28 16.03 2.97 9.44
N LYS A 29 15.26 3.42 10.43
CA LYS A 29 14.93 2.65 11.63
C LYS A 29 13.44 2.36 11.63
N VAL A 30 13.11 1.09 11.81
CA VAL A 30 11.73 0.67 12.05
C VAL A 30 11.47 0.73 13.54
N ILE A 31 10.33 1.28 13.93
CA ILE A 31 9.87 1.43 15.33
C ILE A 31 8.53 0.75 15.51
N ASP A 32 8.02 0.67 16.75
CA ASP A 32 6.65 0.23 17.06
C ASP A 32 6.33 -1.26 16.78
N PHE A 33 7.17 -2.16 17.28
CA PHE A 33 7.00 -3.61 17.15
C PHE A 33 5.91 -4.21 18.07
N GLU A 34 4.88 -3.45 18.45
CA GLU A 34 3.78 -3.94 19.29
C GLU A 34 2.85 -4.91 18.56
N GLY A 35 2.93 -4.96 17.23
CA GLY A 35 2.08 -5.79 16.38
C GLY A 35 0.68 -5.22 16.23
N ASP A 36 -0.12 -5.89 15.41
CA ASP A 36 -1.47 -5.45 15.04
C ASP A 36 -2.39 -5.33 16.27
N PRO A 37 -2.95 -4.14 16.57
CA PRO A 37 -3.78 -3.93 17.77
C PRO A 37 -5.06 -4.77 17.80
N LEU A 38 -5.50 -5.28 16.64
CA LEU A 38 -6.67 -6.15 16.54
C LEU A 38 -6.38 -7.62 16.85
N LEU A 39 -5.11 -8.01 16.98
CA LEU A 39 -4.71 -9.38 17.30
C LEU A 39 -4.54 -9.58 18.80
N SER A 40 -4.84 -10.80 19.25
CA SER A 40 -4.51 -11.24 20.61
C SER A 40 -3.00 -11.32 20.82
N ILE A 41 -2.56 -11.30 22.09
CA ILE A 41 -1.15 -11.40 22.46
C ILE A 41 -0.49 -12.64 21.85
N ASN A 42 -1.15 -13.79 21.87
CA ASN A 42 -0.60 -15.03 21.32
C ASN A 42 -0.41 -14.95 19.80
N GLU A 43 -1.33 -14.30 19.09
CA GLU A 43 -1.25 -14.08 17.64
C GLU A 43 -0.13 -13.10 17.28
N LYS A 44 0.09 -12.06 18.10
CA LYS A 44 1.23 -11.14 17.94
C LYS A 44 2.58 -11.85 18.03
N PHE A 45 2.67 -12.91 18.85
CA PHE A 45 3.86 -13.75 18.96
C PHE A 45 3.97 -14.89 17.94
N GLN A 46 3.02 -15.04 17.00
CA GLN A 46 3.16 -16.02 15.91
C GLN A 46 4.03 -15.55 14.74
N LYS A 47 4.72 -16.48 14.09
CA LYS A 47 5.45 -16.18 12.86
C LYS A 47 4.47 -16.04 11.70
N ASP A 48 4.73 -15.06 10.83
CA ASP A 48 3.92 -14.77 9.66
C ASP A 48 4.78 -14.58 8.40
N PRO A 49 4.18 -14.66 7.21
CA PRO A 49 4.88 -14.39 5.96
C PRO A 49 5.27 -12.92 5.84
N ILE A 50 6.48 -12.66 5.32
CA ILE A 50 7.01 -11.31 5.07
C ILE A 50 6.08 -10.43 4.23
N PHE A 51 5.26 -11.06 3.38
CA PHE A 51 4.35 -10.39 2.47
C PHE A 51 3.27 -9.57 3.19
N ARG A 52 2.96 -9.89 4.46
CA ARG A 52 2.02 -9.10 5.26
C ARG A 52 2.57 -7.70 5.58
N ASP A 53 3.85 -7.61 5.97
CA ASP A 53 4.53 -6.33 6.18
C ASP A 53 4.72 -5.57 4.84
N LEU A 54 5.09 -6.29 3.78
CA LEU A 54 5.23 -5.70 2.44
C LEU A 54 3.89 -5.12 1.93
N ALA A 55 2.78 -5.81 2.18
CA ALA A 55 1.45 -5.31 1.85
C ALA A 55 1.11 -4.03 2.61
N GLY A 56 1.52 -3.91 3.88
CA GLY A 56 1.37 -2.67 4.66
C GLY A 56 2.10 -1.48 4.06
N ILE A 57 3.35 -1.66 3.59
CA ILE A 57 4.09 -0.63 2.86
C ILE A 57 3.40 -0.27 1.54
N TYR A 58 2.90 -1.25 0.80
CA TYR A 58 2.17 -1.03 -0.45
C TYR A 58 0.86 -0.24 -0.26
N SER A 59 0.14 -0.53 0.83
CA SER A 59 -1.01 0.25 1.26
C SER A 59 -0.58 1.67 1.64
N ALA A 60 0.53 1.88 2.34
CA ALA A 60 0.99 3.22 2.68
C ALA A 60 1.20 4.12 1.44
N PHE A 61 1.83 3.60 0.38
CA PHE A 61 1.95 4.36 -0.89
C PHE A 61 0.60 4.66 -1.53
N HIS A 62 -0.34 3.72 -1.46
CA HIS A 62 -1.70 3.91 -1.96
C HIS A 62 -2.42 5.05 -1.23
N TYR A 63 -2.36 5.05 0.10
CA TYR A 63 -2.94 6.11 0.92
C TYR A 63 -2.27 7.46 0.67
N ILE A 64 -0.95 7.52 0.44
CA ILE A 64 -0.28 8.79 0.10
C ILE A 64 -0.80 9.34 -1.23
N LYS A 65 -0.90 8.52 -2.28
CA LYS A 65 -1.51 8.91 -3.56
C LYS A 65 -2.91 9.49 -3.32
N PHE A 66 -3.75 8.76 -2.59
CA PHE A 66 -5.14 9.15 -2.36
C PHE A 66 -5.25 10.44 -1.55
N ASN A 67 -4.47 10.56 -0.47
CA ASN A 67 -4.45 11.75 0.39
C ASN A 67 -3.96 12.98 -0.37
N ALA A 68 -2.96 12.84 -1.26
CA ALA A 68 -2.47 13.94 -2.08
C ALA A 68 -3.55 14.45 -3.06
N LEU A 69 -4.26 13.52 -3.73
CA LEU A 69 -5.40 13.87 -4.59
C LEU A 69 -6.53 14.50 -3.77
N GLN A 70 -6.87 13.90 -2.63
CA GLN A 70 -7.86 14.42 -1.68
C GLN A 70 -7.52 15.83 -1.23
N GLN A 71 -6.26 16.14 -0.93
CA GLN A 71 -5.84 17.48 -0.52
C GLN A 71 -5.93 18.47 -1.67
N TYR A 72 -5.47 18.07 -2.87
CA TYR A 72 -5.55 18.91 -4.07
C TYR A 72 -6.99 19.28 -4.42
N PHE A 73 -7.86 18.27 -4.48
CA PHE A 73 -9.27 18.50 -4.73
C PHE A 73 -9.88 19.23 -3.54
N GLY A 74 -9.68 18.76 -2.31
CA GLY A 74 -10.24 19.21 -1.02
C GLY A 74 -10.11 20.71 -0.73
N ASN A 75 -9.11 21.37 -1.31
CA ASN A 75 -8.95 22.83 -1.26
C ASN A 75 -9.93 23.59 -2.18
N GLN A 76 -10.77 22.89 -2.93
CA GLN A 76 -11.92 23.42 -3.67
C GLN A 76 -13.14 23.49 -2.73
N PRO A 77 -13.91 24.59 -2.71
CA PRO A 77 -15.11 24.66 -1.88
C PRO A 77 -16.11 23.55 -2.27
N ASN A 78 -16.59 22.80 -1.27
CA ASN A 78 -17.55 21.67 -1.35
C ASN A 78 -17.04 20.35 -1.96
N ILE A 79 -16.26 19.57 -1.21
CA ILE A 79 -16.02 18.16 -1.55
C ILE A 79 -16.70 17.26 -0.53
N GLY A 80 -17.97 16.97 -0.82
CA GLY A 80 -18.68 15.85 -0.22
C GLY A 80 -18.27 14.52 -0.85
N ILE A 81 -18.76 13.43 -0.27
CA ILE A 81 -18.64 12.05 -0.76
C ILE A 81 -18.94 11.91 -2.26
N GLU A 82 -19.83 12.74 -2.82
CA GLU A 82 -20.15 12.72 -4.25
C GLU A 82 -18.99 13.14 -5.16
N LYS A 83 -18.15 14.10 -4.75
CA LYS A 83 -16.97 14.48 -5.52
C LYS A 83 -15.84 13.46 -5.35
N TYR A 84 -15.76 12.76 -4.21
CA TYR A 84 -14.92 11.57 -4.06
C TYR A 84 -15.36 10.42 -4.95
N ARG A 85 -16.67 10.20 -5.07
CA ARG A 85 -17.26 9.20 -5.95
C ARG A 85 -17.05 9.57 -7.41
N GLU A 86 -17.17 10.84 -7.78
CA GLU A 86 -16.88 11.33 -9.13
C GLU A 86 -15.40 11.22 -9.47
N ILE A 87 -14.52 11.62 -8.54
CA ILE A 87 -13.08 11.34 -8.55
C ILE A 87 -12.96 9.84 -8.83
N TYR A 88 -13.33 8.96 -7.90
CA TYR A 88 -13.25 7.50 -8.03
C TYR A 88 -13.74 6.92 -9.36
N LEU A 89 -14.92 7.33 -9.84
CA LEU A 89 -15.45 6.87 -11.13
C LEU A 89 -14.58 7.33 -12.32
N LYS A 90 -13.81 8.42 -12.20
CA LYS A 90 -12.75 8.81 -13.16
C LYS A 90 -11.49 7.92 -13.04
N PHE A 91 -11.26 7.22 -11.92
CA PHE A 91 -10.08 6.36 -11.68
C PHE A 91 -10.32 4.86 -11.90
N ALA A 92 -11.58 4.40 -11.99
CA ALA A 92 -11.93 3.00 -12.20
C ALA A 92 -11.41 2.48 -13.56
N PRO A 93 -10.98 1.20 -13.66
CA PRO A 93 -10.51 0.62 -14.92
C PRO A 93 -11.56 0.76 -16.02
N SER A 94 -11.11 1.23 -17.17
CA SER A 94 -11.87 1.62 -18.37
C SER A 94 -13.02 0.68 -18.73
N SER A 95 -14.23 1.03 -18.28
CA SER A 95 -15.50 0.53 -18.84
C SER A 95 -16.72 1.40 -18.53
N THR A 96 -16.59 2.53 -17.82
CA THR A 96 -17.73 3.45 -17.59
C THR A 96 -17.72 4.61 -18.60
N PRO A 97 -18.68 4.69 -19.55
CA PRO A 97 -18.62 5.63 -20.67
C PRO A 97 -18.97 7.09 -20.36
N SER A 98 -18.93 7.56 -19.11
CA SER A 98 -19.74 8.72 -18.71
C SER A 98 -19.07 9.76 -17.81
N ILE A 99 -17.80 10.10 -17.99
CA ILE A 99 -17.26 11.32 -17.36
C ILE A 99 -16.51 12.18 -18.38
N LYS A 100 -17.30 12.88 -19.19
CA LYS A 100 -16.87 13.88 -20.19
C LYS A 100 -16.36 15.21 -19.59
N ASN A 101 -16.12 15.30 -18.28
CA ASN A 101 -15.90 16.59 -17.58
C ASN A 101 -14.59 16.72 -16.79
N THR A 102 -13.65 15.77 -16.90
CA THR A 102 -12.32 15.90 -16.28
C THR A 102 -11.44 16.79 -17.16
N ASN A 103 -11.03 17.96 -16.67
CA ASN A 103 -10.12 18.82 -17.43
C ASN A 103 -8.75 18.14 -17.63
N ALA A 104 -8.01 18.55 -18.66
CA ALA A 104 -6.74 17.89 -19.03
C ALA A 104 -5.71 17.88 -17.90
N HIS A 105 -5.70 18.91 -17.05
CA HIS A 105 -4.78 19.02 -15.92
C HIS A 105 -5.08 17.98 -14.82
N GLU A 106 -6.35 17.77 -14.49
CA GLU A 106 -6.77 16.72 -13.54
C GLU A 106 -6.33 15.34 -14.04
N GLN A 107 -6.55 15.03 -15.32
CA GLN A 107 -6.11 13.74 -15.89
C GLN A 107 -4.60 13.54 -15.80
N GLN A 108 -3.82 14.59 -16.04
CA GLN A 108 -2.36 14.54 -15.89
C GLN A 108 -1.93 14.31 -14.44
N LEU A 109 -2.53 15.01 -13.48
CA LEU A 109 -2.23 14.83 -12.05
C LEU A 109 -2.55 13.40 -11.60
N ILE A 110 -3.69 12.87 -12.05
CA ILE A 110 -4.11 11.50 -11.75
C ILE A 110 -3.09 10.50 -12.32
N SER A 111 -2.73 10.64 -13.59
CA SER A 111 -1.74 9.79 -14.24
C SER A 111 -0.40 9.85 -13.51
N PHE A 112 0.05 11.05 -13.15
CA PHE A 112 1.28 11.26 -12.40
C PHE A 112 1.26 10.52 -11.06
N THR A 113 0.19 10.64 -10.28
CA THR A 113 0.13 9.99 -8.96
C THR A 113 0.04 8.45 -9.04
N LYS A 114 -0.59 7.90 -10.08
CA LYS A 114 -0.54 6.45 -10.38
C LYS A 114 0.88 6.01 -10.74
N GLN A 115 1.58 6.77 -11.58
CA GLN A 115 2.97 6.50 -11.94
C GLN A 115 3.90 6.59 -10.72
N TRP A 116 3.68 7.58 -9.85
CA TRP A 116 4.44 7.75 -8.61
C TRP A 116 4.28 6.56 -7.67
N GLU A 117 3.04 6.10 -7.45
CA GLU A 117 2.76 4.93 -6.61
C GLU A 117 3.42 3.67 -7.19
N ALA A 118 3.30 3.44 -8.50
CA ALA A 118 3.93 2.31 -9.18
C ALA A 118 5.46 2.37 -9.08
N PHE A 119 6.05 3.55 -9.27
CA PHE A 119 7.49 3.78 -9.11
C PHE A 119 7.94 3.41 -7.69
N CYS A 120 7.31 3.97 -6.65
CA CYS A 120 7.67 3.69 -5.26
C CYS A 120 7.56 2.21 -4.91
N ARG A 121 6.47 1.55 -5.32
CA ARG A 121 6.26 0.10 -5.12
C ARG A 121 7.34 -0.74 -5.78
N ASN A 122 7.63 -0.48 -7.05
CA ASN A 122 8.62 -1.24 -7.81
C ASN A 122 10.02 -1.03 -7.25
N THR A 123 10.43 0.21 -6.99
CA THR A 123 11.73 0.52 -6.40
C THR A 123 11.90 -0.13 -5.03
N PHE A 124 10.87 -0.08 -4.18
CA PHE A 124 10.90 -0.70 -2.86
C PHE A 124 11.05 -2.23 -2.97
N LEU A 125 10.22 -2.87 -3.80
CA LEU A 125 10.24 -4.31 -4.00
C LEU A 125 11.57 -4.81 -4.56
N GLU A 126 12.09 -4.13 -5.58
CA GLU A 126 13.38 -4.49 -6.19
C GLU A 126 14.52 -4.37 -5.20
N SER A 127 14.56 -3.28 -4.42
CA SER A 127 15.53 -3.09 -3.35
C SER A 127 15.39 -4.14 -2.25
N TYR A 128 14.16 -4.51 -1.87
CA TYR A 128 13.90 -5.53 -0.86
C TYR A 128 14.38 -6.91 -1.32
N ILE A 129 14.06 -7.31 -2.55
CA ILE A 129 14.52 -8.59 -3.13
C ILE A 129 16.05 -8.62 -3.26
N LEU A 130 16.67 -7.51 -3.68
CA LEU A 130 18.12 -7.41 -3.77
C LEU A 130 18.78 -7.62 -2.40
N ASN A 131 18.30 -6.93 -1.36
CA ASN A 131 18.82 -7.09 0.00
C ASN A 131 18.62 -8.52 0.55
N LEU A 132 17.49 -9.18 0.24
CA LEU A 132 17.29 -10.58 0.64
C LEU A 132 18.34 -11.51 0.01
N LYS A 133 18.72 -11.28 -1.25
CA LYS A 133 19.75 -12.05 -1.96
C LYS A 133 21.13 -11.79 -1.36
N ASP A 134 21.48 -10.53 -1.13
CA ASP A 134 22.79 -10.13 -0.60
C ASP A 134 23.05 -10.72 0.80
N HIS A 135 22.00 -10.84 1.62
CA HIS A 135 22.08 -11.43 2.95
C HIS A 135 21.89 -12.95 2.99
N GLN A 136 21.81 -13.63 1.84
CA GLN A 136 21.53 -15.07 1.74
C GLN A 136 20.26 -15.50 2.50
N LEU A 137 19.32 -14.58 2.67
CA LEU A 137 18.01 -14.81 3.29
C LEU A 137 16.99 -15.34 2.26
N THR A 138 17.48 -15.97 1.19
CA THR A 138 16.67 -16.69 0.21
C THR A 138 16.26 -18.03 0.81
N PHE A 139 15.45 -17.98 1.89
CA PHE A 139 15.03 -19.16 2.63
C PHE A 139 14.18 -20.07 1.74
N ASN A 140 14.70 -20.94 0.88
CA ASN A 140 13.96 -21.89 0.01
C ASN A 140 12.74 -21.35 -0.79
N LEU A 141 12.46 -20.03 -0.73
CA LEU A 141 11.55 -19.35 -1.63
C LEU A 141 12.29 -19.33 -2.96
N ASP A 142 11.64 -19.85 -3.98
CA ASP A 142 12.09 -19.60 -5.34
C ASP A 142 11.82 -18.12 -5.69
N LEU A 143 12.65 -17.25 -5.10
CA LEU A 143 12.70 -15.81 -5.35
C LEU A 143 13.29 -15.52 -6.75
N THR A 144 13.68 -16.55 -7.50
CA THR A 144 14.13 -16.37 -8.88
C THR A 144 12.95 -16.02 -9.80
N SER A 145 11.75 -16.49 -9.49
CA SER A 145 10.53 -16.11 -10.20
C SER A 145 9.90 -14.85 -9.59
N LYS A 146 10.17 -13.69 -10.20
CA LYS A 146 9.49 -12.41 -9.88
C LYS A 146 7.96 -12.56 -9.91
N TYR A 147 7.44 -13.38 -10.82
CA TYR A 147 6.01 -13.68 -10.94
C TYR A 147 5.44 -14.38 -9.71
N TYR A 148 6.14 -15.38 -9.15
CA TYR A 148 5.68 -16.08 -7.96
C TYR A 148 5.65 -15.15 -6.74
N PHE A 149 6.70 -14.34 -6.57
CA PHE A 149 6.78 -13.35 -5.49
C PHE A 149 5.66 -12.31 -5.59
N GLN A 150 5.43 -11.78 -6.80
CA GLN A 150 4.33 -10.86 -7.07
C GLN A 150 2.98 -11.49 -6.80
N GLY A 151 2.74 -12.74 -7.19
CA GLY A 151 1.49 -13.45 -6.92
C GLY A 151 1.21 -13.60 -5.41
N LEU A 152 2.23 -13.97 -4.63
CA LEU A 152 2.10 -14.01 -3.17
C LEU A 152 1.86 -12.61 -2.59
N LEU A 153 2.62 -11.61 -3.05
CA LEU A 153 2.42 -10.24 -2.59
C LEU A 153 1.00 -9.74 -2.90
N THR A 154 0.47 -10.01 -4.10
CA THR A 154 -0.90 -9.67 -4.49
C THR A 154 -1.92 -10.34 -3.57
N LEU A 155 -1.72 -11.60 -3.19
CA LEU A 155 -2.59 -12.27 -2.20
C LEU A 155 -2.62 -11.52 -0.85
N PHE A 156 -1.47 -11.15 -0.30
CA PHE A 156 -1.41 -10.43 0.97
C PHE A 156 -1.86 -8.96 0.86
N ARG A 157 -1.76 -8.36 -0.33
CA ARG A 157 -2.40 -7.07 -0.63
C ARG A 157 -3.92 -7.16 -0.57
N VAL A 158 -4.53 -8.19 -1.16
CA VAL A 158 -5.98 -8.43 -1.06
C VAL A 158 -6.39 -8.54 0.40
N GLU A 159 -5.67 -9.36 1.18
CA GLU A 159 -5.92 -9.53 2.61
C GLU A 159 -5.84 -8.19 3.37
N ARG A 160 -4.78 -7.41 3.14
CA ARG A 160 -4.59 -6.09 3.75
C ARG A 160 -5.71 -5.12 3.39
N LEU A 161 -6.09 -5.05 2.12
CA LEU A 161 -7.14 -4.14 1.63
C LEU A 161 -8.50 -4.50 2.23
N ILE A 162 -8.85 -5.79 2.33
CA ILE A 162 -10.10 -6.22 2.99
C ILE A 162 -10.10 -5.80 4.48
N LYS A 163 -8.98 -6.01 5.17
CA LYS A 163 -8.82 -5.57 6.56
C LYS A 163 -8.99 -4.06 6.70
N GLU A 164 -8.42 -3.29 5.77
CA GLU A 164 -8.54 -1.83 5.74
C GLU A 164 -9.97 -1.37 5.46
N VAL A 165 -10.71 -2.01 4.54
CA VAL A 165 -12.14 -1.73 4.33
C VAL A 165 -12.91 -1.87 5.65
N TYR A 166 -12.68 -2.98 6.38
CA TYR A 166 -13.31 -3.19 7.68
C TYR A 166 -12.91 -2.11 8.69
N TYR A 167 -11.61 -1.84 8.84
CA TYR A 167 -11.11 -0.85 9.78
C TYR A 167 -11.63 0.57 9.50
N GLU A 168 -11.53 1.04 8.26
CA GLU A 168 -12.02 2.37 7.88
C GLU A 168 -13.54 2.48 8.08
N SER A 169 -14.30 1.39 7.90
CA SER A 169 -15.76 1.42 8.09
C SER A 169 -16.18 1.68 9.53
N LEU A 170 -15.32 1.31 10.48
CA LEU A 170 -15.54 1.51 11.91
C LEU A 170 -15.09 2.90 12.37
N PHE A 171 -13.93 3.36 11.91
CA PHE A 171 -13.26 4.53 12.50
C PHE A 171 -13.27 5.78 11.62
N ARG A 172 -13.32 5.63 10.28
CA ARG A 172 -13.13 6.72 9.32
C ARG A 172 -13.94 6.46 8.04
N LYS A 173 -15.27 6.47 8.15
CA LYS A 173 -16.19 6.06 7.08
C LYS A 173 -15.93 6.70 5.72
N ALA A 174 -15.48 7.96 5.70
CA ALA A 174 -15.14 8.67 4.46
C ALA A 174 -13.96 8.03 3.70
N ASN A 175 -13.07 7.30 4.39
CA ASN A 175 -11.87 6.69 3.83
C ASN A 175 -12.09 5.27 3.33
N VAL A 176 -13.25 4.65 3.59
CA VAL A 176 -13.58 3.27 3.15
C VAL A 176 -13.37 3.08 1.65
N ILE A 177 -13.59 4.13 0.87
CA ILE A 177 -13.42 4.09 -0.58
C ILE A 177 -11.97 3.84 -0.99
N ILE A 178 -10.98 4.28 -0.20
CA ILE A 178 -9.55 4.15 -0.54
C ILE A 178 -9.15 2.68 -0.71
N PRO A 179 -9.30 1.79 0.30
CA PRO A 179 -8.94 0.39 0.12
C PRO A 179 -9.86 -0.36 -0.87
N ILE A 180 -11.11 0.09 -1.08
CA ILE A 180 -11.96 -0.45 -2.16
C ILE A 180 -11.33 -0.18 -3.52
N ILE A 181 -10.84 1.04 -3.76
CA ILE A 181 -10.12 1.38 -5.00
C ILE A 181 -8.88 0.53 -5.16
N GLY A 182 -8.13 0.34 -4.08
CA GLY A 182 -6.97 -0.53 -4.07
C GLY A 182 -7.27 -1.95 -4.57
N LEU A 183 -8.48 -2.50 -4.31
CA LEU A 183 -8.90 -3.80 -4.83
C LEU A 183 -9.13 -3.78 -6.35
N PHE A 184 -9.64 -2.68 -6.91
CA PHE A 184 -9.84 -2.52 -8.36
C PHE A 184 -8.54 -2.21 -9.12
N GLU A 185 -7.51 -1.73 -8.42
CA GLU A 185 -6.18 -1.41 -8.96
C GLU A 185 -5.14 -2.50 -8.65
N LEU A 186 -5.58 -3.73 -8.36
CA LEU A 186 -4.67 -4.87 -8.27
C LEU A 186 -4.23 -5.28 -9.68
N ASP A 187 -2.93 -5.09 -9.96
CA ASP A 187 -2.24 -5.63 -11.14
C ASP A 187 -2.04 -7.15 -11.06
#